data_AF-A0A7S8F3E2-F1
#
_entry.id   AF-A0A7S8F3E2-F1
#
_cell.length_a   1.000
_cell.length_b   1.000
_cell.length_c   1.000
_cell.angle_alpha   90.00
_cell.angle_beta   90.00
_cell.angle_gamma   90.00
#
_symmetry.space_group_name_H-M   'P 1'
#
loop_
_entity.id
_entity.type
_entity.pdbx_description
1 polymer ?
#
loop_
_entity_poly.entity_id
_entity_poly.type
_entity_poly.pdbx_seq_one_letter_code
_entity_poly.pdbx_strand_id
1 'polypeptide(L)'
;MSASLHLLLSALLKIGAIAFILNEVRGLILAAPVLYGLYLSGGTPMAIYLAACSLGGIALSVIVPIIAVKKADRFLKARVAA
;
A
#
# COMPACT_ATOMS: atom_id res chain seq x y z
N MET A 1 19.91 -6.56 -29.53
CA MET A 1 19.72 -5.44 -28.59
C MET A 1 18.28 -5.27 -28.10
N SER A 2 17.25 -5.56 -28.90
CA SER A 2 15.84 -5.51 -28.46
C SER A 2 15.45 -6.58 -27.43
N ALA A 3 15.90 -7.83 -27.60
CA ALA A 3 15.52 -8.95 -26.72
C ALA A 3 16.06 -8.81 -25.29
N SER A 4 17.30 -8.36 -25.12
CA SER A 4 17.91 -8.13 -23.81
C SER A 4 17.24 -6.97 -23.05
N LEU A 5 16.84 -5.92 -23.78
CA LEU A 5 16.14 -4.76 -23.22
C LEU A 5 14.71 -5.14 -22.78
N HIS A 6 14.03 -5.97 -23.57
CA HIS A 6 12.72 -6.52 -23.22
C HIS A 6 12.78 -7.43 -21.97
N LEU A 7 13.77 -8.32 -21.89
CA LEU A 7 13.97 -9.19 -20.72
C LEU A 7 14.25 -8.37 -19.45
N LEU A 8 15.10 -7.35 -19.56
CA LEU A 8 15.46 -6.50 -18.42
C LEU A 8 14.26 -5.68 -17.95
N LEU A 9 13.47 -5.11 -18.87
CA LEU A 9 12.25 -4.37 -18.53
C LEU A 9 11.20 -5.28 -17.89
N SER A 10 11.00 -6.49 -18.42
CA SER A 10 10.07 -7.48 -17.87
C SER A 10 10.47 -7.90 -16.45
N ALA A 11 11.75 -8.13 -16.21
CA ALA A 11 12.27 -8.44 -14.88
C ALA A 11 12.07 -7.26 -13.91
N LEU A 12 12.38 -6.03 -14.33
CA LEU A 12 12.25 -4.83 -13.51
C LEU A 12 10.79 -4.57 -13.10
N LEU A 13 9.84 -4.74 -14.03
CA LEU A 13 8.41 -4.58 -13.75
C LEU A 13 7.89 -5.64 -12.78
N LYS A 14 8.33 -6.90 -12.92
CA LYS A 14 7.96 -7.98 -11.99
C LYS A 14 8.53 -7.74 -10.59
N ILE A 15 9.80 -7.36 -10.49
CA ILE A 15 10.45 -7.05 -9.21
C ILE A 15 9.78 -5.83 -8.57
N GLY A 16 9.49 -4.79 -9.36
CA GLY A 16 8.76 -3.61 -8.89
C GLY A 16 7.37 -3.95 -8.37
N ALA A 17 6.63 -4.84 -9.04
CA ALA A 17 5.35 -5.31 -8.57
C ALA A 17 5.45 -6.06 -7.23
N ILE A 18 6.44 -6.96 -7.09
CA ILE A 18 6.69 -7.67 -5.83
C ILE A 18 7.08 -6.70 -4.72
N ALA A 19 7.98 -5.77 -5.00
CA ALA A 19 8.44 -4.76 -4.03
C ALA A 19 7.29 -3.86 -3.57
N PHE A 20 6.39 -3.49 -4.48
CA PHE A 20 5.20 -2.72 -4.16
C PHE A 20 4.27 -3.49 -3.21
N ILE A 21 4.00 -4.78 -3.50
CA ILE A 21 3.19 -5.64 -2.63
C ILE A 21 3.83 -5.77 -1.23
N LEU A 22 5.14 -6.03 -1.16
CA LEU A 22 5.86 -6.15 0.11
C LEU A 22 5.81 -4.84 0.93
N ASN A 23 5.83 -3.69 0.25
CA ASN A 23 5.70 -2.39 0.92
C ASN A 23 4.31 -2.19 1.55
N GLU A 24 3.24 -2.65 0.90
CA GLU A 24 1.89 -2.63 1.47
C GLU A 24 1.73 -3.63 2.64
N VAL A 25 2.33 -4.82 2.53
CA VAL A 25 2.35 -5.82 3.62
C VAL A 25 3.07 -5.27 4.86
N ARG A 26 4.13 -4.46 4.68
CA ARG A 26 4.79 -3.77 5.80
C ARG A 26 3.82 -2.86 6.56
N GLY A 27 2.93 -2.17 5.85
CA GLY A 27 1.88 -1.36 6.46
C GLY A 27 0.95 -2.18 7.35
N LEU A 28 0.54 -3.36 6.88
CA LEU A 28 -0.32 -4.28 7.63
C LEU A 28 0.38 -4.84 8.88
N ILE A 29 1.68 -5.16 8.79
CA ILE A 29 2.50 -5.57 9.93
C ILE A 29 2.63 -4.44 10.96
N LEU A 30 2.65 -3.18 10.51
CA LEU A 30 2.72 -2.01 11.38
C LEU A 30 1.48 -1.83 12.27
N ALA A 31 0.37 -2.52 11.99
CA ALA A 31 -0.80 -2.56 12.87
C ALA A 31 -0.53 -3.35 14.17
N ALA A 32 0.36 -4.35 14.14
CA ALA A 32 0.67 -5.18 15.30
C ALA A 32 1.23 -4.38 16.50
N PRO A 33 2.26 -3.51 16.36
CA PRO A 33 2.74 -2.70 17.47
C PRO A 33 1.71 -1.68 17.96
N VAL A 34 0.79 -1.20 17.09
CA VAL A 34 -0.31 -0.30 17.50
C VAL A 34 -1.28 -1.03 18.43
N LEU A 35 -1.68 -2.25 18.07
CA LEU A 35 -2.55 -3.09 18.91
C LEU A 35 -1.85 -3.52 20.21
N TYR A 36 -0.56 -3.80 20.15
CA TYR A 36 0.23 -4.14 21.34
C TYR A 36 0.35 -2.94 22.29
N GLY A 37 0.58 -1.74 21.77
CA GLY A 37 0.58 -0.50 22.55
C GLY A 37 -0.79 -0.22 23.19
N LEU A 38 -1.88 -0.52 22.48
CA LEU A 38 -3.24 -0.44 23.03
C LEU A 38 -3.46 -1.42 24.18
N TYR A 39 -2.96 -2.66 24.04
CA TYR A 39 -3.03 -3.67 25.10
C TYR A 39 -2.24 -3.24 26.36
N LEU A 40 -1.01 -2.75 26.19
CA LEU A 40 -0.17 -2.30 27.30
C LEU A 40 -0.71 -1.06 28.03
N SER A 41 -1.45 -0.20 27.32
CA SER A 41 -2.01 1.03 27.90
C SER A 41 -3.32 0.83 28.67
N GLY A 42 -3.76 -0.42 28.86
CA GLY A 42 -4.92 -0.76 29.70
C GLY A 42 -6.27 -0.34 29.09
N GLY A 43 -6.32 -0.07 27.78
CA GLY A 43 -7.58 0.23 27.09
C GLY A 43 -8.24 1.55 27.48
N THR A 44 -7.47 2.55 27.91
CA THR A 44 -8.04 3.88 28.19
C THR A 44 -8.75 4.45 26.95
N PRO A 45 -9.81 5.28 27.13
CA PRO A 45 -10.52 5.89 26.00
C PRO A 45 -9.61 6.64 25.03
N MET A 46 -8.58 7.33 25.57
CA MET A 46 -7.57 8.02 24.78
C MET A 46 -6.70 7.04 23.98
N ALA A 47 -6.30 5.92 24.56
CA ALA A 47 -5.52 4.90 23.85
C ALA A 47 -6.33 4.26 22.70
N ILE A 48 -7.62 3.98 22.91
CA ILE A 48 -8.51 3.45 21.87
C ILE A 48 -8.63 4.45 20.73
N TYR A 49 -8.79 5.75 21.05
CA TYR A 49 -8.87 6.82 20.05
C TYR A 49 -7.56 6.91 19.23
N LEU A 50 -6.40 6.92 19.89
CA LEU A 50 -5.10 6.98 19.22
C LEU A 50 -4.83 5.73 18.36
N ALA A 51 -5.23 4.54 18.85
CA ALA A 51 -5.13 3.30 18.09
C ALA A 51 -6.02 3.34 16.85
N ALA A 52 -7.25 3.84 16.97
CA ALA A 52 -8.17 4.00 15.84
C ALA A 52 -7.62 4.97 14.79
N CYS A 53 -7.11 6.13 15.19
CA CYS A 53 -6.49 7.08 14.26
C CYS A 53 -5.25 6.49 13.56
N SER A 54 -4.41 5.76 14.30
CA SER A 54 -3.20 5.12 13.73
C SER A 54 -3.54 3.99 12.76
N LEU A 55 -4.48 3.11 13.13
CA LEU A 55 -4.97 2.03 12.25
C LEU A 55 -5.67 2.60 11.02
N GLY A 56 -6.42 3.70 11.18
CA GLY A 56 -7.03 4.44 10.07
C GLY A 56 -5.99 4.97 9.09
N GLY A 57 -4.90 5.58 9.59
CA GLY A 57 -3.79 6.04 8.76
C GLY A 57 -3.10 4.91 7.99
N ILE A 58 -2.89 3.76 8.64
CA ILE A 58 -2.34 2.56 8.00
C ILE A 58 -3.31 2.04 6.92
N ALA A 59 -4.60 1.93 7.22
CA ALA A 59 -5.61 1.48 6.26
C ALA A 59 -5.70 2.41 5.04
N LEU A 60 -5.64 3.73 5.25
CA LEU A 60 -5.61 4.72 4.17
C LEU A 60 -4.35 4.57 3.31
N SER A 61 -3.20 4.24 3.90
CA SER A 61 -1.96 4.03 3.14
C SER A 61 -2.09 2.89 2.13
N VAL A 62 -2.92 1.88 2.40
CA VAL A 62 -3.17 0.74 1.50
C VAL A 62 -4.31 1.00 0.51
N ILE A 63 -5.37 1.68 0.96
CA ILE A 63 -6.56 1.94 0.13
C ILE A 63 -6.29 3.02 -0.92
N VAL A 64 -5.58 4.10 -0.56
CA VAL A 64 -5.36 5.25 -1.44
C VAL A 64 -4.59 4.88 -2.72
N PRO A 65 -3.50 4.09 -2.69
CA PRO A 65 -2.80 3.64 -3.89
C PRO A 65 -3.70 2.83 -4.83
N ILE A 66 -4.55 1.95 -4.30
CA ILE A 66 -5.48 1.15 -5.11
C ILE A 66 -6.45 2.06 -5.86
N ILE A 67 -6.99 3.07 -5.19
CA ILE A 67 -7.89 4.05 -5.81
C ILE A 67 -7.14 4.88 -6.86
N ALA A 68 -5.92 5.31 -6.55
CA ALA A 68 -5.09 6.08 -7.46
C ALA A 68 -4.77 5.30 -8.75
N VAL A 69 -4.38 4.03 -8.63
CA VAL A 69 -4.14 3.15 -9.79
C VAL A 69 -5.39 2.96 -10.61
N LYS A 70 -6.56 2.71 -9.99
CA LYS A 70 -7.83 2.59 -10.72
C LYS A 70 -8.20 3.87 -11.47
N LYS A 71 -7.93 5.04 -10.88
CA LYS A 71 -8.19 6.34 -11.51
C LYS A 71 -7.23 6.59 -12.67
N ALA A 72 -5.95 6.27 -12.50
CA ALA A 72 -4.94 6.37 -13.55
C ALA A 72 -5.23 5.44 -14.73
N ASP A 73 -5.61 4.19 -14.47
CA ASP A 73 -5.96 3.22 -15.52
C ASP A 73 -7.17 3.68 -16.35
N ARG A 74 -8.23 4.22 -15.71
CA ARG A 74 -9.36 4.82 -16.43
C ARG A 74 -8.91 6.01 -17.29
N PHE A 75 -8.06 6.88 -16.75
CA PHE A 75 -7.57 8.05 -17.47
C PHE A 75 -6.72 7.68 -18.69
N LEU A 76 -5.84 6.69 -18.54
CA LEU A 76 -5.01 6.18 -19.64
C LEU A 76 -5.86 5.50 -20.72
N LYS A 77 -6.83 4.65 -20.34
CA LYS A 77 -7.75 4.02 -21.30
C LYS A 77 -8.56 5.03 -22.09
N ALA A 78 -9.04 6.10 -21.44
CA ALA A 78 -9.76 7.18 -22.10
C ALA A 78 -8.88 7.98 -23.08
N ARG A 79 -7.57 8.08 -22.82
CA ARG A 79 -6.59 8.78 -23.68
C ARG A 79 -6.04 7.92 -24.82
N VAL A 80 -5.99 6.60 -24.65
CA VAL A 80 -5.51 5.66 -25.67
C VAL A 80 -6.63 5.25 -26.64
N ALA A 81 -7.89 5.34 -26.21
CA ALA A 81 -9.06 5.11 -27.05
C ALA A 81 -9.54 6.35 -27.83
N ALA A 82 -8.87 7.49 -27.67
CA ALA A 82 -9.10 8.74 -28.40
C ALA A 82 -7.94 8.98 -29.38
#